data_AF-A0A353B550-F1
#
_entry.id   AF-A0A353B550-F1
#
_cell.length_a   1.000
_cell.length_b   1.000
_cell.length_c   1.000
_cell.angle_alpha   90.00
_cell.angle_beta   90.00
_cell.angle_gamma   90.00
#
_symmetry.space_group_name_H-M   'P 1'
#
loop_
_entity.id
_entity.type
_entity.pdbx_description
1 polymer ?
#
loop_
_entity_poly.entity_id
_entity_poly.type
_entity_poly.pdbx_seq_one_letter_code
_entity_poly.pdbx_strand_id
1 'polypeptide(L)'
;YDVEADGFSLDDKRDPVDENDLPDVRDQWATYLSGKKKKQFADRTAKAFVVPKEEIAENGYDLSINRYKEIVHEEVHYDPPKVILRRLKELEKEIANDLKELEAMLG
;
A
#
# COMPACT_ATOMS: atom_id res chain seq x y z
N TYR A 1 1.88 7.40 14.05
CA TYR A 1 2.81 6.49 13.37
C TYR A 1 1.99 5.30 12.93
N ASP A 2 2.07 4.93 11.66
CA ASP A 2 1.32 3.82 11.08
C ASP A 2 2.10 2.52 11.25
N VAL A 3 1.71 1.71 12.23
CA VAL A 3 2.35 0.41 12.50
C VAL A 3 1.60 -0.64 11.70
N GLU A 4 2.29 -1.32 10.78
CA GLU A 4 1.71 -2.34 9.92
C GLU A 4 2.09 -3.75 10.39
N ALA A 5 3.29 -3.90 10.98
CA ALA A 5 3.78 -5.17 11.49
C ALA A 5 4.50 -5.03 12.84
N ASP A 6 4.32 -6.02 13.71
CA ASP A 6 4.91 -6.05 15.05
C ASP A 6 5.89 -7.21 15.29
N GLY A 7 6.37 -7.84 14.20
CA GLY A 7 7.23 -9.02 14.26
C GLY A 7 6.48 -10.34 14.36
N PHE A 8 5.16 -10.33 14.24
CA PHE A 8 4.31 -11.52 14.22
C PHE A 8 3.31 -11.48 13.06
N SER A 9 2.89 -12.66 12.59
CA SER A 9 1.81 -12.78 11.61
C SER A 9 0.51 -12.13 12.12
N LEU A 10 -0.33 -11.67 11.19
CA LEU A 10 -1.63 -11.07 11.51
C LEU A 10 -2.75 -12.10 11.72
N ASP A 11 -2.46 -13.37 11.48
CA ASP A 11 -3.40 -14.46 11.75
C ASP A 11 -3.35 -14.90 13.22
N ASP A 12 -4.32 -15.74 13.62
CA ASP A 12 -4.46 -16.19 15.01
C ASP A 12 -3.24 -16.96 15.55
N LYS A 13 -2.38 -17.48 14.66
CA LYS A 13 -1.20 -18.25 15.06
C LYS A 13 -0.10 -17.35 15.62
N ARG A 14 -0.05 -16.08 15.18
CA ARG A 14 0.95 -15.09 15.62
C ARG A 14 2.36 -15.68 15.56
N ASP A 15 2.69 -16.33 14.45
CA ASP A 15 4.02 -16.88 14.23
C ASP A 15 5.03 -15.74 14.01
N PRO A 16 6.28 -15.84 14.49
CA PRO A 16 7.28 -14.80 14.26
C PRO A 16 7.53 -14.56 12.77
N VAL A 17 7.63 -13.28 12.38
CA VAL A 17 7.98 -12.85 11.02
C VAL A 17 9.09 -11.80 11.06
N ASP A 18 9.74 -11.59 9.92
CA ASP A 18 10.86 -10.63 9.81
C ASP A 18 10.36 -9.17 9.81
N GLU A 19 9.13 -8.92 9.35
CA GLU A 19 8.53 -7.60 9.30
C GLU A 19 8.20 -7.07 10.71
N ASN A 20 8.88 -6.00 11.12
CA ASN A 20 8.67 -5.39 12.44
C ASN A 20 8.95 -3.88 12.45
N ASP A 21 7.90 -3.10 12.66
CA ASP A 21 7.98 -1.63 12.69
C ASP A 21 8.32 -1.07 14.07
N LEU A 22 8.20 -1.86 15.15
CA LEU A 22 8.38 -1.37 16.52
C LEU A 22 9.75 -0.73 16.78
N PRO A 23 10.87 -1.25 16.23
CA PRO A 23 12.17 -0.57 16.35
C PRO A 23 12.16 0.82 15.71
N ASP A 24 11.56 0.98 14.53
CA ASP A 24 11.50 2.29 13.85
C ASP A 24 10.57 3.25 14.60
N VAL A 25 9.43 2.78 15.11
CA VAL A 25 8.52 3.57 15.96
C VAL A 25 9.27 4.19 17.13
N ARG A 26 10.09 3.40 17.83
CA ARG A 26 10.89 3.86 18.97
C ARG A 26 11.87 4.95 18.56
N ASP A 27 12.57 4.75 17.45
CA ASP A 27 13.62 5.66 16.99
C ASP A 27 13.01 6.98 16.48
N GLN A 28 11.85 6.91 15.83
CA GLN A 28 11.08 8.08 15.39
C GLN A 28 10.49 8.84 16.57
N TRP A 29 9.98 8.14 17.58
CA TRP A 29 9.49 8.76 18.81
C TRP A 29 10.61 9.50 19.55
N ALA A 30 11.79 8.87 19.70
CA ALA A 30 12.97 9.52 20.27
C ALA A 30 13.38 10.76 19.47
N THR A 31 13.32 10.68 18.14
CA THR A 31 13.59 11.83 17.26
C THR A 31 12.61 12.97 17.49
N TYR A 32 11.31 12.67 17.57
CA TYR A 32 10.26 13.65 17.86
C TYR A 32 10.49 14.34 19.22
N LEU A 33 10.73 13.55 20.27
CA LEU A 33 10.98 14.08 21.62
C LEU A 33 12.24 14.95 21.72
N SER A 34 13.27 14.64 20.92
CA SER A 34 14.49 15.45 20.89
C SER A 34 14.28 16.87 20.35
N GLY A 35 13.11 17.14 19.74
CA GLY A 35 12.78 18.41 19.10
C GLY A 35 13.55 18.67 17.80
N LYS A 36 14.44 17.75 17.40
CA LYS A 36 15.17 17.79 16.14
C LYS A 36 14.25 17.34 15.01
N LYS A 37 14.49 17.87 13.80
CA LYS A 37 13.80 17.48 12.57
C LYS A 37 12.26 17.54 12.63
N LYS A 38 11.65 18.48 13.38
CA LYS A 38 10.16 18.63 13.43
C LYS A 38 9.48 18.64 12.06
N LYS A 39 10.14 19.22 11.04
CA LYS A 39 9.65 19.24 9.65
C LYS A 39 9.48 17.84 9.04
N GLN A 40 10.18 16.82 9.53
CA GLN A 40 10.06 15.45 9.02
C GLN A 40 8.68 14.83 9.30
N PHE A 41 7.97 15.33 10.30
CA PHE A 41 6.64 14.85 10.68
C PHE A 41 5.49 15.70 10.11
N ALA A 42 5.81 16.61 9.19
CA ALA A 42 4.80 17.46 8.54
C ALA A 42 4.14 16.78 7.32
N ASP A 43 4.82 15.79 6.73
CA ASP A 43 4.33 15.03 5.58
C ASP A 43 3.32 13.98 6.04
N ARG A 44 2.05 14.15 5.66
CA ARG A 44 0.94 13.23 6.02
C ARG A 44 0.88 11.97 5.17
N THR A 45 1.69 11.89 4.12
CA THR A 45 1.85 10.69 3.29
C THR A 45 2.87 9.73 3.90
N ALA A 46 3.75 10.24 4.77
CA ALA A 46 4.78 9.45 5.44
C ALA A 46 4.21 8.52 6.52
N LYS A 47 5.00 7.50 6.88
CA LYS A 47 4.67 6.52 7.94
C LYS A 47 4.51 7.16 9.33
N ALA A 48 5.14 8.31 9.57
CA ALA A 48 5.09 9.05 10.82
C ALA A 48 4.81 10.53 10.57
N PHE A 49 3.72 11.05 11.15
CA PHE A 49 3.35 12.45 11.06
C PHE A 49 2.70 12.94 12.36
N VAL A 50 2.59 14.27 12.51
CA VAL A 50 1.99 14.94 13.66
C VAL A 50 0.72 15.64 13.23
N VAL A 51 -0.32 15.54 14.06
CA VAL A 51 -1.60 16.22 13.87
C VAL A 51 -1.76 17.27 14.97
N PRO A 52 -2.14 18.52 14.64
CA PRO A 52 -2.49 19.54 15.62
C PRO A 52 -3.64 19.11 16.52
N LYS A 53 -3.63 19.55 17.78
CA LYS A 53 -4.68 19.23 18.75
C LYS A 53 -6.03 19.79 18.31
N GLU A 54 -6.03 20.97 17.71
CA GLU A 54 -7.22 21.70 17.27
C GLU A 54 -7.97 20.88 16.21
N GLU A 55 -7.24 20.31 15.26
CA GLU A 55 -7.81 19.44 14.22
C GLU A 55 -8.38 18.13 14.80
N ILE A 56 -7.71 17.54 15.80
CA ILE A 56 -8.24 16.37 16.50
C ILE A 56 -9.56 16.72 17.21
N ALA A 57 -9.64 17.90 17.84
CA ALA A 57 -10.86 18.36 18.50
C ALA A 57 -11.99 18.63 17.50
N GLU A 58 -11.70 19.23 16.35
CA GLU A 58 -12.66 19.46 15.25
C GLU A 58 -13.22 18.14 14.69
N ASN A 59 -12.40 17.09 14.66
CA ASN A 59 -12.81 15.75 14.26
C ASN A 59 -13.44 14.93 15.41
N GLY A 60 -13.84 15.57 16.51
CA GLY A 60 -14.54 14.90 17.60
C GLY A 60 -13.66 13.93 18.41
N TYR A 61 -12.36 14.17 18.43
CA TYR A 61 -11.35 13.30 19.06
C TYR A 61 -11.27 11.89 18.45
N ASP A 62 -11.64 11.75 17.18
CA ASP A 62 -11.32 10.53 16.43
C ASP A 62 -9.79 10.40 16.33
N LEU A 63 -9.23 9.29 16.83
CA LEU A 63 -7.80 9.00 16.80
C LEU A 63 -7.42 7.99 15.72
N SER A 64 -8.35 7.64 14.84
CA SER A 64 -8.10 6.80 13.67
C SER A 64 -7.05 7.48 12.78
N ILE A 65 -5.93 6.79 12.57
CA ILE A 65 -4.84 7.32 11.75
C ILE A 65 -5.28 7.65 10.31
N ASN A 66 -6.20 6.85 9.76
CA ASN A 66 -6.75 7.01 8.42
C ASN A 66 -7.55 8.30 8.24
N ARG A 67 -8.01 8.92 9.34
CA ARG A 67 -8.67 10.22 9.30
C ARG A 67 -7.72 11.34 8.89
N TYR A 68 -6.44 11.19 9.21
CA TYR A 68 -5.43 12.25 9.09
C TYR A 68 -4.32 11.92 8.09
N LYS A 69 -4.17 10.64 7.72
CA LYS A 69 -3.21 10.18 6.73
C LYS A 69 -3.65 10.63 5.32
N GLU A 70 -2.72 11.22 4.57
CA GLU A 70 -2.95 11.56 3.18
C GLU A 70 -2.54 10.37 2.32
N ILE A 71 -3.51 9.75 1.66
CA ILE A 71 -3.25 8.66 0.73
C ILE A 71 -3.05 9.28 -0.65
N VAL A 72 -1.80 9.26 -1.13
CA VAL A 72 -1.51 9.62 -2.52
C VAL A 72 -2.11 8.55 -3.42
N HIS A 73 -3.29 8.82 -3.97
CA HIS A 73 -3.81 8.03 -5.08
C HIS A 73 -2.98 8.36 -6.31
N GLU A 74 -2.07 7.46 -6.70
CA GLU A 74 -1.59 7.49 -8.07
C GLU A 74 -2.79 7.21 -8.98
N GLU A 75 -3.05 8.10 -9.94
CA GLU A 75 -4.00 7.80 -11.00
C GLU A 75 -3.50 6.56 -11.73
N VAL A 76 -4.17 5.43 -11.49
CA VAL A 76 -3.88 4.20 -12.20
C VAL A 76 -4.31 4.42 -13.65
N HIS A 77 -3.35 4.76 -14.50
CA HIS A 77 -3.59 4.97 -15.91
C HIS A 77 -3.82 3.61 -16.57
N TYR A 78 -5.09 3.26 -16.77
CA TYR A 78 -5.46 2.08 -17.55
C TYR A 78 -5.37 2.38 -19.04
N ASP A 79 -4.90 1.38 -19.80
CA ASP A 79 -5.02 1.42 -21.26
C ASP A 79 -6.49 1.57 -21.66
N PRO A 80 -6.82 2.32 -22.73
CA PRO A 80 -8.19 2.44 -23.19
C PRO A 80 -8.83 1.08 -23.44
N PRO A 81 -10.14 0.89 -23.17
CA PRO A 81 -10.81 -0.41 -23.34
C PRO A 81 -10.61 -1.04 -24.72
N LYS A 82 -10.48 -0.21 -25.77
CA LYS A 82 -10.20 -0.67 -27.14
C LYS A 82 -8.82 -1.32 -27.30
N VAL A 83 -7.82 -0.83 -26.58
CA VAL A 83 -6.45 -1.39 -26.59
C VAL A 83 -6.44 -2.73 -25.87
N ILE A 84 -7.08 -2.81 -24.70
CA ILE A 84 -7.24 -4.06 -23.94
C ILE A 84 -7.98 -5.10 -24.78
N LEU A 85 -9.09 -4.69 -25.42
CA LEU A 85 -9.89 -5.58 -26.28
C LEU A 85 -9.11 -6.06 -27.51
N ARG A 86 -8.25 -5.21 -28.10
CA ARG A 86 -7.38 -5.63 -29.21
C ARG A 86 -6.38 -6.68 -28.75
N ARG A 87 -5.69 -6.46 -27.63
CA ARG A 87 -4.75 -7.44 -27.06
C ARG A 87 -5.46 -8.77 -26.75
N LEU A 88 -6.67 -8.71 -26.20
CA LEU A 88 -7.47 -9.92 -25.92
C LEU A 88 -7.78 -10.71 -27.20
N LYS A 89 -8.16 -10.04 -28.29
CA LYS A 89 -8.41 -10.69 -29.59
C LYS A 89 -7.14 -11.28 -30.22
N GLU A 90 -6.00 -10.64 -30.03
CA GLU A 90 -4.71 -11.17 -30.49
C GLU A 90 -4.36 -12.45 -29.73
N LEU A 91 -4.47 -12.44 -28.39
CA LEU A 91 -4.29 -13.61 -27.53
C LEU A 91 -5.21 -14.77 -27.92
N GLU A 92 -6.50 -14.51 -28.13
CA GLU A 92 -7.46 -15.52 -28.59
C GLU A 92 -7.04 -16.16 -29.93
N LYS A 93 -6.48 -15.35 -30.85
CA LYS A 93 -6.03 -15.84 -32.14
C LYS A 93 -4.79 -16.72 -32.01
N GLU A 94 -3.85 -16.35 -31.13
CA GLU A 94 -2.67 -17.16 -30.81
C GLU A 94 -3.11 -18.51 -30.23
N ILE A 95 -3.97 -18.50 -29.21
CA ILE A 95 -4.51 -19.72 -28.59
C ILE A 95 -5.19 -20.61 -29.65
N ALA A 96 -6.02 -20.03 -30.52
CA ALA A 96 -6.71 -20.78 -31.56
C ALA A 96 -5.76 -21.38 -32.61
N ASN A 97 -4.62 -20.73 -32.89
CA ASN A 97 -3.61 -21.27 -33.79
C ASN A 97 -2.85 -22.41 -33.10
N ASP A 98 -2.40 -22.21 -31.87
CA ASP A 98 -1.69 -23.22 -31.08
C ASP A 98 -2.53 -24.49 -30.93
N LEU A 99 -3.84 -24.35 -30.70
CA LEU A 99 -4.77 -25.48 -30.64
C LEU A 99 -4.84 -26.23 -31.98
N LYS A 100 -4.87 -25.54 -33.11
CA LYS A 100 -4.85 -26.19 -34.43
C LYS A 100 -3.53 -26.90 -34.71
N GLU A 101 -2.41 -26.33 -34.29
CA GLU A 101 -1.11 -26.99 -34.42
C GLU A 101 -1.08 -28.27 -33.59
N LEU A 102 -1.58 -28.23 -32.35
CA LEU A 102 -1.71 -29.41 -31.50
C LEU A 102 -2.66 -30.47 -32.11
N GLU A 103 -3.80 -30.05 -32.68
CA GLU A 103 -4.71 -30.96 -33.38
C GLU A 103 -4.04 -31.61 -34.60
N ALA A 104 -3.27 -30.85 -35.39
CA ALA A 104 -2.56 -31.38 -36.56
C ALA A 104 -1.45 -32.38 -36.19
N MET A 105 -0.89 -32.29 -34.97
CA MET A 105 0.05 -33.29 -34.46
C MET A 105 -0.62 -34.63 -34.10
N LEU A 106 -1.96 -34.65 -33.97
CA LEU A 106 -2.72 -35.85 -33.64
C LEU A 106 -3.29 -36.58 -34.89
N GLY A 107 -3.12 -36.03 -36.10
CA GLY A 107 -3.53 -36.69 -37.36
C GLY A 107 -3.57 -35.77 -38.59
#